data_AF-A0ABD5LWQ6-F1
#
_entry.id   AF-A0ABD5LWQ6-F1
#
_cell.length_a   1.000
_cell.length_b   1.000
_cell.length_c   1.000
_cell.angle_alpha   90.00
_cell.angle_beta   90.00
_cell.angle_gamma   90.00
#
_symmetry.space_group_name_H-M   'P 1'
#
loop_
_entity.id
_entity.type
_entity.pdbx_description
1 polymer ?
#
loop_
_entity_poly.entity_id
_entity_poly.type
_entity_poly.pdbx_seq_one_letter_code
_entity_poly.pdbx_strand_id
1 'polypeptide(L)' 'MSTGSNLPINAEQIVQVFFSSPVINELAAKINMNTAEASDMAAQYLPKLVDKLTPEGVIPKELDLMSAGMDMLKAKIFGG' A
#
# COMPACT_ATOMS: atom_id res chain seq x y z
N MET A 1 25.52 -6.72 -19.02
CA MET A 1 25.98 -5.70 -18.06
C MET A 1 24.77 -4.90 -17.62
N SER A 2 24.57 -4.76 -16.30
CA SER A 2 23.40 -4.20 -15.60
C SER A 2 22.23 -5.17 -15.32
N THR A 3 22.46 -6.16 -14.45
CA THR A 3 21.41 -6.53 -13.50
C THR A 3 21.46 -5.48 -12.39
N GLY A 4 20.78 -4.35 -12.61
CA GLY A 4 20.68 -3.28 -11.62
C GLY A 4 20.29 -3.88 -10.28
N SER A 5 21.19 -3.78 -9.31
CA SER A 5 21.04 -4.34 -7.98
C SER A 5 19.62 -4.09 -7.50
N ASN A 6 18.86 -5.17 -7.34
CA ASN A 6 17.61 -5.12 -6.61
C ASN A 6 18.04 -4.89 -5.16
N LEU A 7 18.27 -3.62 -4.79
CA LEU A 7 18.46 -3.25 -3.40
C LEU A 7 17.24 -3.82 -2.68
N PRO A 8 17.43 -4.60 -1.60
CA PRO A 8 16.33 -5.06 -0.79
C PRO A 8 15.71 -3.80 -0.17
N ILE A 9 14.75 -3.20 -0.87
CA ILE A 9 13.87 -2.22 -0.30
C ILE A 9 13.08 -3.02 0.73
N ASN A 10 13.40 -2.80 1.99
CA ASN A 10 12.71 -3.42 3.10
C ASN A 10 11.25 -2.96 3.10
N ALA A 11 10.33 -3.88 3.40
CA ALA A 11 8.91 -3.56 3.53
C ALA A 11 8.69 -2.36 4.48
N GLU A 12 9.53 -2.19 5.49
CA GLU A 12 9.50 -1.06 6.42
C GLU A 12 9.77 0.29 5.76
N GLN A 13 10.68 0.37 4.77
CA GLN A 13 10.91 1.60 4.01
C GLN A 13 9.69 1.97 3.16
N ILE A 14 9.03 0.98 2.59
CA ILE A 14 7.82 1.21 1.79
C ILE A 14 6.69 1.65 2.69
N VAL A 15 6.50 0.98 3.83
CA VAL A 15 5.57 1.40 4.88
C VAL A 15 5.87 2.86 5.27
N GLN A 16 7.12 3.23 5.56
CA GLN A 16 7.46 4.62 5.88
C GLN A 16 7.09 5.61 4.76
N VAL A 17 7.33 5.27 3.50
CA VAL A 17 6.96 6.13 2.36
C VAL A 17 5.42 6.24 2.23
N PHE A 18 4.68 5.16 2.44
CA PHE A 18 3.21 5.16 2.37
C PHE A 18 2.56 5.87 3.55
N PHE A 19 3.14 5.75 4.74
CA PHE A 19 2.73 6.48 5.94
C PHE A 19 3.33 7.89 5.99
N SER A 20 4.06 8.31 4.96
CA SER A 20 4.52 9.69 4.88
C SER A 20 3.33 10.62 4.70
N SER A 21 3.34 11.71 5.47
CA SER A 21 2.30 12.76 5.47
C SER A 21 1.84 13.20 4.05
N PRO A 22 2.72 13.36 3.04
CA PRO A 22 2.28 13.72 1.68
C PRO A 22 1.35 12.68 1.02
N VAL A 23 1.64 11.39 1.17
CA VAL A 23 0.86 10.30 0.55
C VAL A 23 -0.50 10.16 1.22
N ILE A 24 -0.52 10.25 2.56
CA ILE A 24 -1.76 10.21 3.36
C ILE A 24 -2.65 11.40 3.03
N ASN A 25 -2.09 12.60 2.86
CA ASN A 25 -2.83 13.80 2.46
C ASN A 25 -3.44 13.65 1.06
N GLU A 26 -2.70 13.09 0.11
CA GLU A 26 -3.22 12.85 -1.24
C GLU A 26 -4.34 11.80 -1.25
N LEU A 27 -4.19 10.74 -0.45
CA LEU A 27 -5.23 9.75 -0.24
C LEU A 27 -6.49 10.38 0.35
N ALA A 28 -6.34 11.17 1.41
CA ALA A 28 -7.43 11.90 2.08
C ALA A 28 -8.19 12.80 1.09
N ALA A 29 -7.47 13.55 0.27
CA ALA A 29 -8.06 14.42 -0.76
C ALA A 29 -8.84 13.62 -1.82
N LYS A 30 -8.34 12.45 -2.23
CA LYS A 30 -9.00 11.60 -3.24
C LYS A 30 -10.30 10.96 -2.74
N ILE A 31 -10.37 10.65 -1.45
CA ILE A 31 -11.55 10.02 -0.83
C ILE A 31 -12.46 11.02 -0.11
N ASN A 32 -12.16 12.32 -0.21
CA ASN A 32 -12.88 13.42 0.44
C ASN A 32 -13.02 13.20 1.97
N MET A 33 -11.95 12.71 2.60
CA MET A 33 -11.82 12.55 4.05
C MET A 33 -10.78 13.52 4.59
N ASN A 34 -10.79 13.75 5.91
CA ASN A 34 -9.72 14.51 6.54
C ASN A 34 -8.45 13.64 6.69
N THR A 35 -7.29 14.29 6.80
CA THR A 35 -5.99 13.60 6.90
C THR A 35 -5.90 12.65 8.10
N ALA A 36 -6.54 13.00 9.23
CA ALA A 36 -6.52 12.17 10.43
C ALA A 36 -7.31 10.87 10.23
N GLU A 37 -8.51 10.96 9.65
CA GLU A 37 -9.35 9.80 9.29
C GLU A 37 -8.68 8.92 8.23
N ALA A 38 -8.06 9.52 7.21
CA ALA A 38 -7.30 8.79 6.21
C ALA A 38 -6.08 8.09 6.82
N SER A 39 -5.39 8.75 7.77
CA SER A 39 -4.25 8.17 8.48
C SER A 39 -4.65 7.00 9.36
N ASP A 40 -5.75 7.12 10.10
CA ASP A 40 -6.28 6.05 10.94
C ASP A 40 -6.75 4.86 10.10
N MET A 41 -7.39 5.12 8.96
CA MET A 41 -7.81 4.08 8.04
C MET A 41 -6.61 3.41 7.37
N ALA A 42 -5.64 4.19 6.90
CA ALA A 42 -4.38 3.66 6.39
C ALA A 42 -3.70 2.76 7.44
N ALA A 43 -3.53 3.24 8.68
CA ALA A 43 -2.89 2.46 9.75
C ALA A 43 -3.60 1.13 10.06
N GLN A 44 -4.92 1.08 9.93
CA GLN A 44 -5.70 -0.14 10.19
C GLN A 44 -5.68 -1.16 9.04
N TYR A 45 -5.60 -0.69 7.79
CA TYR A 45 -5.79 -1.54 6.60
C TYR A 45 -4.53 -1.76 5.77
N LEU A 46 -3.58 -0.80 5.72
CA LEU A 46 -2.32 -0.96 4.99
C LEU A 46 -1.49 -2.14 5.50
N PRO A 47 -1.29 -2.36 6.81
CA PRO A 47 -0.49 -3.49 7.29
C PRO A 47 -1.06 -4.84 6.82
N LYS A 48 -2.39 -4.99 6.84
CA LYS A 48 -3.09 -6.20 6.36
C LYS A 48 -2.93 -6.40 4.85
N LEU A 49 -2.91 -5.31 4.10
CA LEU A 49 -2.68 -5.28 2.66
C LEU A 49 -1.24 -5.69 2.33
N VAL A 50 -0.28 -5.07 3.00
CA VAL A 50 1.15 -5.36 2.87
C VAL A 50 1.40 -6.82 3.22
N ASP A 51 0.97 -7.30 4.39
CA ASP A 51 1.15 -8.70 4.81
C ASP A 51 0.56 -9.70 3.79
N LYS A 52 -0.60 -9.39 3.20
CA LYS A 52 -1.24 -10.27 2.21
C LYS A 52 -0.51 -10.28 0.87
N LEU A 53 0.09 -9.16 0.48
CA LEU A 53 0.79 -9.00 -0.79
C LEU A 53 2.29 -9.29 -0.69
N THR A 54 2.83 -9.30 0.53
CA THR A 54 4.22 -9.62 0.87
C THR A 54 4.31 -10.73 1.91
N PRO A 55 3.79 -11.94 1.61
CA PRO A 55 3.90 -13.06 2.54
C PRO A 55 5.37 -13.41 2.86
N GLU A 56 6.28 -13.13 1.92
CA GLU A 56 7.73 -13.33 2.07
C GLU A 56 8.46 -12.09 2.64
N GLY A 57 7.74 -11.05 3.07
CA GLY A 57 8.32 -9.79 3.54
C GLY A 57 8.99 -8.94 2.43
N VAL A 58 8.81 -9.33 1.16
CA VAL A 58 9.35 -8.63 0.00
C VAL A 58 8.19 -8.10 -0.84
N ILE A 59 8.20 -6.80 -1.13
CA ILE A 59 7.28 -6.20 -2.10
C ILE A 59 7.74 -6.59 -3.51
N PRO A 60 6.92 -7.33 -4.29
CA PRO A 60 7.23 -7.62 -5.68
C PRO A 60 7.46 -6.31 -6.44
N LYS A 61 8.49 -6.27 -7.29
CA LYS A 61 8.82 -5.08 -8.08
C LYS A 61 7.68 -4.64 -9.02
N GLU A 62 6.79 -5.56 -9.35
CA GLU A 62 5.59 -5.34 -10.17
C GLU A 62 4.33 -5.12 -9.33
N LEU A 63 4.44 -5.03 -8.01
CA LEU A 63 3.28 -4.82 -7.15
C LEU A 63 2.76 -3.38 -7.28
N ASP A 64 1.78 -3.22 -8.16
CA ASP A 64 0.94 -2.03 -8.16
C ASP A 64 -0.10 -2.14 -7.04
N LEU A 65 0.13 -1.40 -5.96
CA LEU A 65 -0.75 -1.33 -4.79
C LEU A 65 -2.14 -0.76 -5.12
N MET A 66 -2.26 0.08 -6.15
CA MET A 66 -3.56 0.61 -6.58
C MET A 66 -4.39 -0.48 -7.25
N SER A 67 -3.77 -1.26 -8.14
CA SER A 67 -4.38 -2.44 -8.74
C SER A 67 -4.74 -3.49 -7.67
N ALA A 68 -3.84 -3.76 -6.73
CA ALA A 68 -4.09 -4.69 -5.63
C ALA A 68 -5.25 -4.23 -4.71
N GLY A 69 -5.31 -2.94 -4.38
CA GLY A 69 -6.42 -2.35 -3.63
C GLY A 69 -7.76 -2.45 -4.38
N MET A 70 -7.74 -2.22 -5.69
CA MET A 70 -8.93 -2.36 -6.55
C MET A 70 -9.39 -3.81 -6.65
N ASP A 71 -8.48 -4.77 -6.71
CA ASP A 71 -8.81 -6.19 -6.78
C ASP A 71 -9.38 -6.70 -5.45
N MET A 72 -8.90 -6.19 -4.31
CA MET A 72 -9.56 -6.48 -3.03
C MET A 72 -10.94 -5.85 -2.92
N LEU A 73 -11.10 -4.61 -3.39
CA LEU A 73 -12.40 -3.96 -3.45
C LEU A 73 -13.33 -4.83 -4.28
N LYS A 74 -12.95 -5.18 -5.52
CA LYS A 74 -13.69 -6.10 -6.38
C LYS A 74 -14.02 -7.42 -5.70
N ALA A 75 -13.07 -8.07 -5.04
CA ALA A 75 -13.31 -9.31 -4.31
C ALA A 75 -14.36 -9.14 -3.20
N LYS A 76 -14.43 -7.96 -2.57
CA LYS A 76 -15.42 -7.65 -1.53
C LYS A 76 -16.80 -7.31 -2.09
N ILE A 77 -16.90 -6.64 -3.24
CA ILE A 77 -18.19 -6.26 -3.87
C ILE A 77 -18.76 -7.35 -4.79
N PHE A 78 -17.90 -8.16 -5.43
CA PHE A 78 -18.29 -9.13 -6.45
C PHE A 78 -17.96 -10.58 -6.08
N GLY A 79 -17.21 -10.82 -5.00
CA GLY A 79 -16.83 -12.17 -4.54
C GLY A 79 -17.76 -12.75 -3.48
N GLY A 80 -19.03 -12.31 -3.46
CA GLY A 80 -20.10 -12.86 -2.63
C GLY A 80 -20.98 -13.81 -3.43
#